data_AF-A0A376LLU1-F1
#
_entry.id   AF-A0A376LLU1-F1
#
_cell.length_a   1.000
_cell.length_b   1.000
_cell.length_c   1.000
_cell.angle_alpha   90.00
_cell.angle_beta   90.00
_cell.angle_gamma   90.00
#
_symmetry.space_group_name_H-M   'P 1'
#
loop_
_entity.id
_entity.type
_entity.pdbx_description
1 polymer ?
#
loop_
_entity_poly.entity_id
_entity_poly.type
_entity_poly.pdbx_seq_one_letter_code
_entity_poly.pdbx_strand_id
1 'polypeptide(L)'
;MVICLLLTFRYGNITTIEITEQFINQLLLRFEGITRGELGRVEGETEIHTAYQNAIGINQHTEYLTETGKLIIDNLFQEVIDYAKEKYISGGIN
;
A
#
# COMPACT_ATOMS: atom_id res chain seq x y z
N MET A 1 -8.89 -10.17 7.04
CA MET A 1 -7.92 -10.87 6.15
C MET A 1 -6.50 -10.49 6.60
N VAL A 2 -5.51 -11.38 6.58
CA VAL A 2 -4.11 -11.05 6.94
C VAL A 2 -3.24 -11.22 5.70
N ILE A 3 -2.46 -10.19 5.37
CA ILE A 3 -1.49 -10.23 4.27
C ILE A 3 -0.10 -10.31 4.90
N CYS A 4 0.77 -11.20 4.43
CA CYS A 4 2.15 -11.29 4.90
C CYS A 4 3.10 -10.85 3.79
N LEU A 5 3.95 -9.87 4.07
CA LEU A 5 5.05 -9.48 3.20
C LEU A 5 6.34 -10.16 3.66
N LEU A 6 7.02 -10.81 2.71
CA LEU A 6 8.34 -11.40 2.91
C LEU A 6 9.40 -10.45 2.36
N LEU A 7 10.28 -9.96 3.22
CA LEU A 7 11.39 -9.08 2.84
C LEU A 7 12.70 -9.85 2.86
N THR A 8 13.41 -9.84 1.73
CA THR A 8 14.74 -10.45 1.60
C THR A 8 15.79 -9.36 1.51
N PHE A 9 16.74 -9.35 2.44
CA PHE A 9 17.87 -8.42 2.45
C PHE A 9 19.13 -9.04 1.85
N ARG A 10 20.10 -8.20 1.43
CA ARG A 10 21.32 -8.63 0.70
C ARG A 10 22.20 -9.68 1.41
N TYR A 11 22.02 -9.88 2.72
CA TYR A 11 22.78 -10.87 3.51
C TYR A 11 22.02 -12.18 3.75
N GLY A 12 20.88 -12.41 3.08
CA GLY A 12 20.08 -13.62 3.25
C GLY A 12 19.19 -13.63 4.49
N ASN A 13 19.20 -12.53 5.27
CA ASN A 13 18.24 -12.33 6.35
C ASN A 13 16.86 -12.12 5.74
N ILE A 14 15.92 -13.02 6.06
CA ILE A 14 14.51 -12.90 5.73
C ILE A 14 13.82 -12.28 6.93
N THR A 15 13.14 -11.17 6.74
CA THR A 15 12.25 -10.58 7.74
C THR A 15 10.83 -10.66 7.22
N THR A 16 9.90 -11.08 8.09
CA THR A 16 8.48 -11.11 7.76
C THR A 16 7.82 -9.89 8.36
N ILE A 17 7.03 -9.17 7.57
CA ILE A 17 6.14 -8.12 8.05
C ILE A 17 4.72 -8.64 7.92
N GLU A 18 4.05 -8.83 9.06
CA GLU A 18 2.63 -9.12 9.09
C GLU A 18 1.85 -7.82 8.88
N ILE A 19 1.06 -7.79 7.81
CA ILE A 19 0.17 -6.68 7.49
C ILE A 19 -1.25 -7.07 7.90
N THR A 20 -1.70 -6.43 8.97
CA THR A 20 -3.07 -6.55 9.46
C THR A 20 -4.01 -5.64 8.66
N GLU A 21 -5.29 -5.95 8.70
CA GLU A 21 -6.34 -5.12 8.11
C GLU A 21 -6.33 -3.68 8.66
N GLN A 22 -6.08 -3.53 9.96
CA GLN A 22 -5.91 -2.23 10.59
C GLN A 22 -4.72 -1.46 9.99
N PHE A 23 -3.60 -2.15 9.73
CA PHE A 23 -2.41 -1.53 9.14
C PHE A 23 -2.66 -1.08 7.70
N ILE A 24 -3.33 -1.91 6.87
CA ILE A 24 -3.78 -1.52 5.52
C ILE A 24 -4.66 -0.28 5.57
N ASN A 25 -5.60 -0.21 6.50
CA ASN A 25 -6.48 0.95 6.63
C ASN A 25 -5.69 2.23 6.93
N GLN A 26 -4.65 2.16 7.77
CA GLN A 26 -3.78 3.31 8.02
C GLN A 26 -3.01 3.75 6.77
N LEU A 27 -2.50 2.79 5.98
CA LEU A 27 -1.81 3.10 4.71
C LEU A 27 -2.74 3.77 3.70
N LEU A 28 -3.99 3.29 3.58
CA LEU A 28 -5.01 3.90 2.72
C LEU A 28 -5.36 5.32 3.17
N LEU A 29 -5.58 5.54 4.46
CA LEU A 29 -5.84 6.88 5.01
C LEU A 29 -4.67 7.85 4.74
N ARG A 30 -3.42 7.37 4.82
CA ARG A 30 -2.24 8.17 4.48
C ARG A 30 -2.21 8.51 2.99
N PHE A 31 -2.46 7.53 2.12
CA PHE A 31 -2.58 7.75 0.68
C PHE A 31 -3.61 8.83 0.36
N GLU A 32 -4.83 8.71 0.89
CA GLU A 32 -5.87 9.73 0.70
C GLU A 32 -5.45 11.11 1.22
N GLY A 33 -4.79 11.15 2.38
CA GLY A 33 -4.27 12.39 2.96
C GLY A 33 -3.24 13.07 2.05
N ILE A 34 -2.34 12.31 1.45
CA ILE A 34 -1.34 12.81 0.49
C ILE A 34 -2.04 13.33 -0.77
N THR A 35 -2.94 12.55 -1.36
CA THR A 35 -3.66 12.94 -2.58
C THR A 35 -4.47 14.22 -2.38
N ARG A 36 -5.17 14.36 -1.25
CA ARG A 36 -5.86 15.61 -0.87
C ARG A 36 -4.90 16.77 -0.63
N GLY A 37 -3.70 16.50 -0.12
CA GLY A 37 -2.66 17.50 0.10
C GLY A 37 -2.05 18.04 -1.21
N GLU A 38 -1.87 17.16 -2.21
CA GLU A 38 -1.25 17.51 -3.49
C GLU A 38 -2.22 18.17 -4.48
N LEU A 39 -3.46 17.68 -4.56
CA LEU A 39 -4.47 18.15 -5.51
C LEU A 39 -5.47 19.13 -4.89
N GLY A 40 -5.44 19.28 -3.56
CA GLY A 40 -6.47 20.01 -2.82
C GLY A 40 -7.74 19.18 -2.62
N ARG A 41 -8.66 19.70 -1.80
CA ARG A 41 -9.77 18.91 -1.25
C ARG A 41 -10.76 18.37 -2.31
N VAL A 42 -11.13 19.19 -3.30
CA VAL A 42 -12.17 18.82 -4.28
C VAL A 42 -11.62 17.89 -5.35
N GLU A 43 -10.47 18.24 -5.93
CA GLU A 43 -9.82 17.43 -6.97
C GLU A 43 -9.26 16.14 -6.37
N GLY A 44 -8.64 16.20 -5.18
CA GLY A 44 -8.13 15.03 -4.49
C GLY A 44 -9.23 14.02 -4.13
N GLU A 45 -10.40 14.47 -3.69
CA GLU A 45 -11.53 13.57 -3.41
C GLU A 45 -12.05 12.89 -4.70
N THR A 46 -12.09 13.64 -5.80
CA THR A 46 -12.49 13.11 -7.11
C THR A 46 -11.49 12.05 -7.60
N GLU A 47 -10.19 12.29 -7.43
CA GLU A 47 -9.14 11.36 -7.82
C GLU A 47 -9.18 10.08 -6.98
N ILE A 48 -9.31 10.19 -5.65
CA ILE A 48 -9.44 9.05 -4.73
C ILE A 48 -10.63 8.18 -5.13
N HIS A 49 -11.78 8.80 -5.33
CA HIS A 49 -13.00 8.09 -5.72
C HIS A 49 -12.81 7.37 -7.06
N THR A 50 -12.24 8.06 -8.05
CA THR A 50 -11.95 7.50 -9.37
C THR A 50 -10.97 6.32 -9.27
N ALA A 51 -9.92 6.46 -8.46
CA ALA A 51 -8.91 5.42 -8.24
C ALA A 51 -9.54 4.16 -7.63
N TYR A 52 -10.39 4.29 -6.60
CA TYR A 52 -11.06 3.14 -5.98
C TYR A 52 -12.12 2.50 -6.87
N GLN A 53 -12.90 3.30 -7.60
CA GLN A 53 -13.86 2.76 -8.57
C GLN A 53 -13.17 1.97 -9.67
N ASN A 54 -12.05 2.49 -10.18
CA ASN A 54 -11.28 1.83 -11.22
C ASN A 54 -10.43 0.67 -10.69
N ALA A 55 -10.21 0.56 -9.37
CA ALA A 55 -9.39 -0.49 -8.78
C ALA A 55 -10.06 -1.88 -8.83
N ILE A 56 -11.39 -1.94 -8.90
CA ILE A 56 -12.14 -3.19 -8.92
C ILE A 56 -12.79 -3.39 -10.29
N GLY A 57 -12.39 -4.47 -10.95
CA GLY A 57 -13.01 -4.96 -12.17
C GLY A 57 -14.01 -6.05 -11.84
N ILE A 58 -15.16 -6.02 -12.50
CA ILE A 58 -16.19 -7.07 -12.39
C ILE A 58 -16.20 -7.84 -13.71
N ASN A 59 -15.99 -9.15 -13.64
CA ASN A 59 -16.35 -10.05 -14.74
C ASN A 59 -17.62 -10.83 -14.37
N GLN A 60 -18.12 -11.65 -15.30
CA GLN A 60 -19.42 -12.34 -15.16
C GLN A 60 -19.54 -13.23 -13.89
N HIS A 61 -18.44 -13.58 -13.22
CA HIS A 61 -18.47 -14.50 -12.08
C HIS A 61 -17.58 -14.08 -10.88
N THR A 62 -16.72 -13.06 -11.01
CA THR A 62 -15.74 -12.70 -9.98
C THR A 62 -15.35 -11.22 -10.02
N GLU A 63 -15.05 -10.68 -8.85
CA GLU A 63 -14.37 -9.39 -8.67
C GLU A 63 -12.86 -9.62 -8.70
N TYR A 64 -12.15 -8.75 -9.39
CA TYR A 64 -10.69 -8.80 -9.44
C TYR A 64 -10.09 -7.40 -9.36
N LEU A 65 -8.86 -7.34 -8.87
CA LEU A 65 -8.09 -6.10 -8.83
C LEU A 65 -7.62 -5.75 -10.26
N THR A 66 -8.00 -4.59 -10.75
CA THR A 66 -7.53 -4.07 -12.06
C THR A 66 -6.05 -3.70 -11.99
N GLU A 67 -5.45 -3.37 -13.13
CA GLU A 67 -4.07 -2.85 -13.17
C GLU A 67 -3.92 -1.59 -12.31
N THR A 68 -4.90 -0.68 -12.31
CA THR A 68 -4.91 0.49 -11.44
C THR A 68 -4.97 0.09 -9.96
N GLY A 69 -5.80 -0.89 -9.61
CA GLY A 69 -5.87 -1.39 -8.24
C GLY A 69 -4.55 -2.03 -7.78
N LYS A 70 -3.87 -2.78 -8.66
CA LYS A 70 -2.55 -3.37 -8.37
C LYS A 70 -1.52 -2.28 -8.11
N LEU A 71 -1.50 -1.22 -8.92
CA LEU A 71 -0.59 -0.08 -8.72
C LEU A 71 -0.79 0.60 -7.36
N ILE A 72 -2.03 0.75 -6.89
CA ILE A 72 -2.30 1.29 -5.55
C ILE A 72 -1.67 0.39 -4.50
N ILE A 73 -1.92 -0.92 -4.55
CA ILE A 73 -1.37 -1.89 -3.60
C ILE A 73 0.17 -1.91 -3.64
N ASP A 74 0.76 -1.90 -4.83
CA ASP A 74 2.21 -1.89 -5.01
C ASP A 74 2.83 -0.63 -4.39
N ASN A 75 2.23 0.54 -4.59
CA ASN A 75 2.68 1.80 -3.97
C ASN A 75 2.59 1.74 -2.44
N LEU A 76 1.51 1.21 -1.87
CA LEU A 76 1.37 1.06 -0.43
C LEU A 76 2.42 0.11 0.15
N PHE A 77 2.69 -1.02 -0.51
CA PHE A 77 3.72 -1.96 -0.05
C PHE A 77 5.13 -1.45 -0.25
N GLN A 78 5.39 -0.68 -1.31
CA GLN A 78 6.68 -0.05 -1.53
C GLN A 78 7.03 0.90 -0.37
N GLU A 79 6.05 1.67 0.13
CA GLU A 79 6.23 2.52 1.30
C GLU A 79 6.62 1.73 2.56
N VAL A 80 5.96 0.59 2.80
CA VAL A 80 6.27 -0.31 3.94
C VAL A 80 7.67 -0.89 3.79
N ILE A 81 8.04 -1.30 2.58
CA ILE A 81 9.37 -1.82 2.24
C ILE A 81 10.43 -0.76 2.52
N ASP A 82 10.20 0.48 2.09
CA ASP A 82 11.16 1.56 2.23
C ASP A 82 11.34 1.96 3.69
N TYR A 83 10.25 2.04 4.46
CA TYR A 83 10.33 2.21 5.91
C TYR A 83 11.12 1.08 6.60
N ALA A 84 10.87 -0.17 6.22
CA ALA A 84 11.57 -1.32 6.78
C ALA A 84 13.08 -1.31 6.43
N LYS A 85 13.43 -0.92 5.20
CA LYS A 85 14.82 -0.74 4.76
C LYS A 85 15.50 0.39 5.52
N GLU A 86 14.84 1.54 5.68
CA GLU A 86 15.39 2.67 6.44
C GLU A 86 15.67 2.28 7.89
N LYS A 87 14.74 1.56 8.54
CA LYS A 87 14.91 1.05 9.90
C LYS A 87 16.05 0.03 10.00
N TYR A 88 16.23 -0.81 8.98
CA TYR A 88 17.35 -1.75 8.92
C TYR A 88 18.70 -1.03 8.71
N ILE A 89 18.75 -0.03 7.82
CA ILE A 89 19.97 0.73 7.50
C ILE A 89 20.39 1.64 8.65
N SER A 90 19.43 2.23 9.38
CA SER A 90 19.68 3.11 10.53
C SER A 90 20.14 2.38 11.79
N GLY A 91 20.39 1.07 11.73
CA GLY A 91 20.99 0.31 12.83
C GLY A 91 19.99 -0.14 13.90
N GLY A 92 18.74 -0.42 13.52
CA GLY A 92 17.72 -0.97 14.42
C GLY A 92 18.03 -2.41 14.85
N ILE A 93 19.04 -2.57 15.70
CA ILE A 93 19.15 -3.69 16.64
C ILE A 93 18.13 -3.39 17.75
N ASN A 94 17.12 -4.24 17.85
CA ASN A 94 16.51 -4.60 19.12
C ASN A 94 16.26 -6.11 19.08
#